data_AF-A0A133V336-F1
#
_entry.id   AF-A0A133V336-F1
#
_cell.length_a   1.000
_cell.length_b   1.000
_cell.length_c   1.000
_cell.angle_alpha   90.00
_cell.angle_beta   90.00
_cell.angle_gamma   90.00
#
_symmetry.space_group_name_H-M   'P 1'
#
loop_
_entity.id
_entity.type
_entity.pdbx_description
1 polymer ?
#
loop_
_entity_poly.entity_id
_entity_poly.type
_entity_poly.pdbx_seq_one_letter_code
_entity_poly.pdbx_strand_id
1 'polypeptide(L)'
;MNAIDKETKYNLNTKFIESRTNENFNEYFEELKNSIGQQIQEIYEKEKQKPPEDRNLVTFVTDELPQYENAFEKQLGHMADLDFGVPIAQRKYGLEHNNNPIERHNEDIKQRYKVMRNFKSYESAAAFLSLRRAIYNHVRPHQELGHTPGEEAGIDLGLGRNRLLDLIETSAAQ
;
A
#
# COMPACT_ATOMS: atom_id res chain seq x y z
N MET A 1 9.09 -2.12 2.30
CA MET A 1 8.28 -1.87 1.09
C MET A 1 6.86 -1.59 1.53
N ASN A 2 6.18 -0.68 0.84
CA ASN A 2 4.83 -0.22 1.15
C ASN A 2 4.03 -0.15 -0.15
N ALA A 3 2.74 -0.47 -0.11
CA ALA A 3 1.79 -0.32 -1.21
C ALA A 3 0.62 0.51 -0.71
N ILE A 4 0.31 1.58 -1.43
CA ILE A 4 -0.71 2.56 -1.06
C ILE A 4 -1.70 2.63 -2.22
N ASP A 5 -2.99 2.54 -1.91
CA ASP A 5 -4.02 2.90 -2.87
C ASP A 5 -4.05 4.43 -3.05
N LYS A 6 -3.97 4.89 -4.30
CA LYS A 6 -3.79 6.32 -4.59
C LYS A 6 -5.04 7.14 -4.26
N GLU A 7 -6.22 6.53 -4.32
CA GLU A 7 -7.50 7.22 -4.16
C GLU A 7 -7.85 7.33 -2.68
N THR A 8 -7.98 6.17 -2.02
CA THR A 8 -8.35 6.04 -0.62
C THR A 8 -7.22 6.35 0.34
N LYS A 9 -5.98 6.42 -0.17
CA LYS A 9 -4.74 6.51 0.62
C LYS A 9 -4.50 5.29 1.50
N TYR A 10 -5.29 4.22 1.38
CA TYR A 10 -5.18 3.06 2.25
C TYR A 10 -3.87 2.33 2.03
N ASN A 11 -3.17 1.98 3.13
CA ASN A 11 -1.98 1.15 3.04
C ASN A 11 -2.38 -0.33 2.93
N LEU A 12 -2.21 -0.86 1.70
CA LEU A 12 -2.57 -2.20 1.29
C LEU A 12 -1.62 -3.26 1.87
N ASN A 13 -0.32 -2.97 1.90
CA ASN A 13 0.67 -3.83 2.54
C ASN A 13 1.91 -3.05 2.99
N THR A 14 2.52 -3.50 4.09
CA THR A 14 3.82 -3.03 4.58
C THR A 14 4.66 -4.23 4.96
N LYS A 15 5.86 -4.31 4.39
CA LYS A 15 6.86 -5.32 4.73
C LYS A 15 8.20 -4.69 5.06
N PHE A 16 8.72 -4.98 6.26
CA PHE A 16 10.12 -4.69 6.54
C PHE A 16 10.98 -5.72 5.79
N ILE A 17 12.08 -5.30 5.17
CA ILE A 17 13.00 -6.20 4.46
C ILE A 17 14.43 -5.86 4.85
N GLU A 18 15.25 -6.88 5.05
CA GLU A 18 16.68 -6.70 5.39
C GLU A 18 17.52 -6.34 4.17
N SER A 19 17.13 -6.84 2.99
CA SER A 19 17.88 -6.66 1.75
C SER A 19 16.97 -6.67 0.52
N ARG A 20 17.45 -6.10 -0.59
CA ARG A 20 16.69 -5.97 -1.85
C ARG A 20 16.88 -7.19 -2.78
N THR A 21 16.55 -8.39 -2.29
CA THR A 21 16.63 -9.65 -3.05
C THR A 21 15.35 -9.90 -3.86
N ASN A 22 15.44 -10.67 -4.94
CA ASN A 22 14.26 -11.09 -5.71
C ASN A 22 13.24 -11.86 -4.86
N GLU A 23 13.73 -12.67 -3.91
CA GLU A 23 12.88 -13.44 -2.99
C GLU A 23 12.01 -12.52 -2.12
N ASN A 24 12.60 -11.50 -1.51
CA ASN A 24 11.87 -10.54 -0.68
C ASN A 24 10.80 -9.77 -1.46
N PHE A 25 11.07 -9.45 -2.73
CA PHE A 25 10.10 -8.78 -3.61
C PHE A 25 8.98 -9.74 -4.02
N ASN A 26 9.32 -10.97 -4.40
CA ASN A 26 8.33 -12.00 -4.73
C ASN A 26 7.37 -12.26 -3.57
N GLU A 27 7.90 -12.43 -2.35
CA GLU A 27 7.11 -12.68 -1.15
C GLU A 27 6.20 -11.49 -0.82
N TYR A 28 6.69 -10.26 -1.03
CA TYR A 28 5.87 -9.06 -0.85
C TYR A 28 4.70 -8.96 -1.82
N PHE A 29 4.92 -9.25 -3.10
CA PHE A 29 3.83 -9.27 -4.10
C PHE A 29 2.89 -10.45 -3.89
N GLU A 30 3.38 -11.58 -3.38
CA GLU A 30 2.53 -12.70 -2.97
C GLU A 30 1.60 -12.32 -1.81
N GLU A 31 2.13 -11.69 -0.75
CA GLU A 31 1.32 -11.15 0.36
C GLU A 31 0.30 -10.12 -0.12
N LEU A 32 0.72 -9.22 -1.03
CA LEU A 32 -0.15 -8.21 -1.60
C LEU A 32 -1.25 -8.88 -2.44
N LYS A 33 -0.91 -9.85 -3.29
CA LYS A 33 -1.90 -10.63 -4.04
C LYS A 33 -2.86 -11.37 -3.10
N ASN A 34 -2.39 -11.88 -1.97
CA ASN A 34 -3.28 -12.54 -1.01
C ASN A 34 -4.26 -11.55 -0.36
N SER A 35 -3.93 -10.26 -0.25
CA SER A 35 -4.82 -9.25 0.32
C SER A 35 -5.81 -8.64 -0.68
N ILE A 36 -5.39 -8.37 -1.92
CA ILE A 36 -6.22 -7.66 -2.93
C ILE A 36 -6.50 -8.46 -4.20
N GLY A 37 -5.92 -9.65 -4.35
CA GLY A 37 -5.96 -10.42 -5.60
C GLY A 37 -7.35 -10.82 -6.06
N GLN A 38 -8.28 -11.07 -5.12
CA GLN A 38 -9.67 -11.34 -5.48
C GLN A 38 -10.32 -10.12 -6.16
N GLN A 39 -10.13 -8.92 -5.61
CA GLN A 39 -10.69 -7.69 -6.18
C GLN A 39 -10.10 -7.40 -7.56
N ILE A 40 -8.79 -7.60 -7.74
CA ILE A 40 -8.11 -7.46 -9.04
C ILE A 40 -8.67 -8.46 -10.05
N GLN A 41 -8.82 -9.73 -9.64
CA GLN A 41 -9.37 -10.77 -10.51
C GLN A 41 -10.80 -10.43 -10.94
N GLU A 42 -11.65 -9.94 -10.03
CA GLU A 42 -13.02 -9.53 -10.37
C GLU A 42 -13.08 -8.39 -11.39
N ILE A 43 -12.15 -7.42 -11.32
CA ILE A 43 -12.01 -6.35 -12.31
C ILE A 43 -11.56 -6.94 -13.64
N TYR A 44 -10.51 -7.75 -13.63
CA TYR A 44 -9.99 -8.40 -14.83
C TYR A 44 -11.06 -9.24 -15.56
N GLU A 45 -11.84 -10.02 -14.82
CA GLU A 45 -12.91 -10.86 -15.39
C GLU A 45 -14.02 -10.06 -16.08
N LYS A 46 -14.29 -8.83 -15.62
CA LYS A 46 -15.23 -7.91 -16.27
C LYS A 46 -14.62 -7.27 -17.51
N GLU A 47 -13.35 -6.89 -17.42
CA GLU A 47 -12.63 -6.15 -18.48
C GLU A 47 -12.14 -7.07 -19.61
N LYS A 48 -11.87 -8.36 -19.36
CA LYS A 48 -11.31 -9.28 -20.35
C LYS A 48 -12.17 -9.50 -21.60
N GLN A 49 -13.46 -9.13 -21.52
CA GLN A 49 -14.39 -9.17 -22.65
C GLN A 49 -14.09 -8.09 -23.70
N LYS A 50 -13.37 -7.03 -23.31
CA LYS A 50 -12.95 -5.93 -24.20
C LYS A 50 -11.63 -6.28 -24.92
N PRO A 51 -11.36 -5.65 -26.08
CA PRO A 51 -10.05 -5.67 -26.72
C PRO A 51 -8.95 -5.26 -25.72
N PRO A 52 -7.74 -5.86 -25.77
CA PRO A 52 -6.66 -5.57 -24.82
C PRO A 52 -6.37 -4.08 -24.62
N GLU A 53 -6.37 -3.30 -25.70
CA GLU A 53 -6.12 -1.86 -25.73
C GLU A 53 -7.20 -1.00 -25.02
N ASP A 54 -8.39 -1.57 -24.82
CA ASP A 54 -9.55 -0.88 -24.21
C ASP A 54 -9.83 -1.34 -22.77
N ARG A 55 -9.00 -2.25 -22.23
CA ARG A 55 -9.17 -2.77 -20.87
C ARG A 55 -8.75 -1.72 -19.85
N ASN A 56 -9.59 -1.49 -18.86
CA ASN A 56 -9.27 -0.64 -17.73
C ASN A 56 -8.91 -1.53 -16.51
N LEU A 57 -7.70 -2.08 -16.51
CA LEU A 57 -7.21 -2.94 -15.44
C LEU A 57 -6.67 -2.11 -14.26
N VAL A 58 -6.43 -2.79 -13.13
CA VAL A 58 -5.73 -2.17 -12.00
C VAL A 58 -4.28 -1.94 -12.41
N THR A 59 -3.83 -0.68 -12.30
CA THR A 59 -2.43 -0.31 -12.59
C THR A 59 -1.62 -0.16 -11.32
N PHE A 60 -0.49 -0.86 -11.24
CA PHE A 60 0.52 -0.69 -10.21
C PHE A 60 1.59 0.27 -10.70
N VAL A 61 1.99 1.21 -9.85
CA VAL A 61 3.07 2.15 -10.15
C VAL A 61 4.25 1.85 -9.23
N THR A 62 5.42 1.55 -9.79
CA THR A 62 6.64 1.25 -9.03
C THR A 62 7.83 2.10 -9.48
N ASP A 63 8.93 2.04 -8.74
CA ASP A 63 10.22 2.52 -9.22
C ASP A 63 10.74 1.62 -10.38
N GLU A 64 11.67 2.12 -11.19
CA GLU A 64 12.32 1.40 -12.30
C GLU A 64 13.31 0.29 -11.85
N LEU A 65 13.16 -0.24 -10.63
CA LEU A 65 14.02 -1.29 -10.13
C LEU A 65 13.54 -2.66 -10.68
N PRO A 66 14.37 -3.45 -11.40
CA PRO A 66 13.94 -4.68 -12.07
C PRO A 66 13.30 -5.73 -11.15
N GLN A 67 13.63 -5.72 -9.86
CA GLN A 67 13.03 -6.61 -8.88
C GLN A 67 11.52 -6.39 -8.70
N TYR A 68 11.01 -5.17 -8.88
CA TYR A 68 9.56 -4.89 -8.85
C TYR A 68 8.88 -5.54 -10.06
N GLU A 69 9.40 -5.29 -11.26
CA GLU A 69 8.87 -5.84 -12.51
C GLU A 69 8.84 -7.38 -12.47
N ASN A 70 9.96 -8.01 -12.11
CA ASN A 70 10.04 -9.47 -12.01
C ASN A 70 9.01 -10.08 -11.05
N ALA A 71 8.81 -9.46 -9.88
CA ALA A 71 7.86 -9.94 -8.89
C ALA A 71 6.41 -9.68 -9.30
N PHE A 72 6.14 -8.52 -9.92
CA PHE A 72 4.84 -8.17 -10.47
C PHE A 72 4.43 -9.15 -11.57
N GLU A 73 5.28 -9.36 -12.58
CA GLU A 73 5.00 -10.24 -13.72
C GLU A 73 4.68 -11.66 -13.24
N LYS A 74 5.44 -12.15 -12.27
CA LYS A 74 5.22 -13.47 -11.67
C LYS A 74 3.86 -13.59 -10.98
N GLN A 75 3.44 -12.56 -10.23
CA GLN A 75 2.30 -12.66 -9.31
C GLN A 75 0.98 -12.13 -9.89
N LEU A 76 1.04 -11.04 -10.64
CA LEU A 76 -0.11 -10.21 -11.05
C LEU A 76 -0.14 -9.86 -12.55
N GLY A 77 0.94 -10.04 -13.30
CA GLY A 77 1.03 -9.61 -14.71
C GLY A 77 0.02 -10.23 -15.69
N HIS A 78 -0.71 -11.27 -15.27
CA HIS A 78 -1.80 -11.87 -16.04
C HIS A 78 -3.17 -11.18 -15.83
N MET A 79 -3.30 -10.29 -14.84
CA MET A 79 -4.58 -9.69 -14.45
C MET A 79 -4.53 -8.17 -14.15
N ALA A 80 -3.34 -7.57 -14.12
CA ALA A 80 -3.13 -6.17 -13.79
C ALA A 80 -2.05 -5.59 -14.71
N ASP A 81 -1.97 -4.26 -14.75
CA ASP A 81 -0.93 -3.52 -15.48
C ASP A 81 0.15 -3.00 -14.53
N LEU A 82 1.37 -2.87 -15.04
CA LEU A 82 2.50 -2.24 -14.36
C LEU A 82 2.94 -1.00 -15.13
N ASP A 83 3.25 0.03 -14.37
CA ASP A 83 3.77 1.28 -14.86
C ASP A 83 4.88 1.80 -13.95
N PHE A 84 5.72 2.68 -14.49
CA PHE A 84 6.87 3.23 -13.79
C PHE A 84 6.62 4.67 -13.39
N GLY A 85 6.74 4.94 -12.09
CA GLY A 85 6.55 6.28 -11.55
C GLY A 85 7.63 7.23 -12.07
N VAL A 86 7.22 8.37 -12.64
CA VAL A 86 8.17 9.40 -13.08
C VAL A 86 8.42 10.37 -11.91
N PRO A 87 9.65 10.48 -11.38
CA PRO A 87 9.94 11.33 -10.20
C PRO A 87 9.70 12.82 -10.44
N ILE A 88 9.61 13.23 -11.71
CA ILE A 88 9.53 14.63 -12.15
C ILE A 88 8.48 14.75 -13.25
N ALA A 89 7.22 15.02 -12.89
CA ALA A 89 6.54 16.26 -13.26
C ALA A 89 5.02 16.11 -13.26
N GLN A 90 4.38 16.56 -12.17
CA GLN A 90 3.00 17.06 -12.16
C GLN A 90 2.74 18.07 -13.31
N ARG A 91 3.80 18.72 -13.84
CA ARG A 91 3.74 19.66 -14.97
C ARG A 91 3.81 19.05 -16.38
N LYS A 92 4.27 17.81 -16.56
CA LYS A 92 4.53 17.22 -17.90
C LYS A 92 3.69 15.98 -18.20
N TYR A 93 3.38 15.16 -17.20
CA TYR A 93 2.69 13.88 -17.39
C TYR A 93 1.40 13.72 -16.55
N GLY A 94 0.91 14.81 -15.93
CA GLY A 94 -0.33 14.78 -15.16
C GLY A 94 -0.24 13.99 -13.85
N LEU A 95 -1.40 13.52 -13.35
CA LEU A 95 -1.54 12.75 -12.10
C LEU A 95 -1.42 11.23 -12.31
N GLU A 96 -1.29 10.77 -13.55
CA GLU A 96 -1.38 9.37 -13.94
C GLU A 96 -0.20 8.54 -13.40
N HIS A 97 1.03 9.09 -13.46
CA HIS A 97 2.27 8.45 -13.00
C HIS A 97 2.74 8.92 -11.62
N ASN A 98 1.81 9.34 -10.76
CA ASN A 98 2.13 10.11 -9.56
C ASN A 98 2.50 9.21 -8.36
N ASN A 99 3.80 9.11 -8.04
CA ASN A 99 4.32 8.41 -6.87
C ASN A 99 4.23 9.24 -5.56
N ASN A 100 3.68 10.46 -5.58
CA ASN A 100 3.59 11.32 -4.39
C ASN A 100 2.86 10.68 -3.19
N PRO A 101 1.77 9.89 -3.35
CA PRO A 101 1.11 9.27 -2.20
C PRO A 101 2.05 8.36 -1.41
N ILE A 102 2.84 7.53 -2.09
CA ILE A 102 3.77 6.61 -1.43
C ILE A 102 4.99 7.35 -0.85
N GLU A 103 5.47 8.40 -1.52
CA GLU A 103 6.55 9.25 -1.01
C GLU A 103 6.13 9.92 0.30
N ARG A 104 4.95 10.55 0.33
CA ARG A 104 4.38 11.18 1.53
C ARG A 104 4.18 10.18 2.66
N HIS A 105 3.66 8.99 2.36
CA HIS A 105 3.50 7.93 3.36
C HIS A 105 4.84 7.48 3.94
N ASN A 106 5.84 7.28 3.09
CA ASN A 106 7.19 6.91 3.51
C ASN A 106 7.85 8.01 4.35
N GLU A 107 7.60 9.29 4.04
CA GLU A 107 8.06 10.42 4.84
C GLU A 107 7.43 10.44 6.25
N ASP A 108 6.13 10.18 6.40
CA ASP A 108 5.49 10.09 7.73
C ASP A 108 6.16 9.01 8.60
N ILE A 109 6.40 7.83 8.04
CA ILE A 109 7.12 6.75 8.72
C ILE A 109 8.54 7.20 9.10
N LYS A 110 9.26 7.85 8.17
CA LYS A 110 10.62 8.37 8.40
C LYS A 110 10.70 9.37 9.54
N GLN A 111 9.77 10.33 9.60
CA GLN A 111 9.74 11.32 10.67
C GLN A 111 9.54 10.66 12.04
N ARG A 112 8.86 9.50 12.11
CA ARG A 112 8.66 8.76 13.36
C ARG A 112 9.90 7.98 13.79
N TYR A 113 10.48 7.15 12.92
CA TYR A 113 11.61 6.34 13.37
C TYR A 113 12.89 7.16 13.57
N LYS A 114 13.06 8.30 12.86
CA LYS A 114 14.25 9.15 13.00
C LYS A 114 14.43 9.72 14.40
N VAL A 115 13.34 9.98 15.12
CA VAL A 115 13.37 10.50 16.50
C VAL A 115 13.39 9.40 17.56
N MET A 116 13.11 8.16 17.17
CA MET A 116 13.15 7.03 18.08
C MET A 116 14.59 6.57 18.30
N ARG A 117 14.88 6.15 19.53
CA ARG A 117 16.12 5.43 19.81
C ARG A 117 16.04 4.08 19.11
N ASN A 118 17.05 3.74 18.30
CA ASN A 118 17.18 2.53 17.47
C ASN A 118 16.30 1.34 17.84
N PHE A 119 15.79 0.66 16.82
CA PHE A 119 15.16 -0.65 16.97
C PHE A 119 16.16 -1.66 17.55
N LYS A 120 15.71 -2.48 18.49
CA LYS A 120 16.56 -3.44 19.22
C LYS A 120 16.74 -4.75 18.48
N SER A 121 15.82 -5.06 17.58
CA SER A 121 15.82 -6.26 16.74
C SER A 121 15.00 -6.03 15.47
N TYR A 122 15.13 -6.94 14.51
CA TYR A 122 14.34 -6.94 13.28
C TYR A 122 12.83 -7.01 13.58
N GLU A 123 12.45 -7.90 14.50
CA GLU A 123 11.06 -8.11 14.92
C GLU A 123 10.48 -6.84 15.53
N SER A 124 11.26 -6.09 16.31
CA SER A 124 10.81 -4.82 16.89
C SER A 124 10.57 -3.74 15.81
N ALA A 125 11.36 -3.74 14.75
CA ALA A 125 11.18 -2.83 13.61
C ALA A 125 9.97 -3.22 12.77
N ALA A 126 9.80 -4.52 12.50
CA ALA A 126 8.64 -5.06 11.80
C ALA A 126 7.34 -4.78 12.56
N ALA A 127 7.29 -5.05 13.87
CA ALA A 127 6.14 -4.77 14.73
C ALA A 127 5.81 -3.26 14.78
N PHE A 128 6.83 -2.40 14.81
CA PHE A 128 6.63 -0.96 14.73
C PHE A 128 5.96 -0.54 13.42
N LEU A 129 6.42 -1.08 12.28
CA LEU A 129 5.83 -0.77 10.98
C LEU A 129 4.38 -1.27 10.88
N SER A 130 4.10 -2.49 11.35
CA SER A 130 2.72 -3.03 11.40
C SER A 130 1.80 -2.16 12.25
N LEU A 131 2.24 -1.72 13.43
CA LEU A 131 1.49 -0.79 14.27
C LEU A 131 1.26 0.55 13.56
N ARG A 132 2.26 1.05 12.83
CA ARG A 132 2.15 2.30 12.08
C ARG A 132 1.14 2.23 10.95
N ARG A 133 1.11 1.11 10.23
CA ARG A 133 0.09 0.83 9.22
C ARG A 133 -1.32 0.85 9.83
N ALA A 134 -1.53 0.16 10.94
CA ALA A 134 -2.85 0.14 11.62
C ALA A 134 -3.29 1.54 12.08
N ILE A 135 -2.38 2.30 12.71
CA ILE A 135 -2.66 3.68 13.15
C ILE A 135 -2.96 4.60 11.97
N TYR A 136 -2.21 4.47 10.87
CA TYR A 136 -2.40 5.27 9.68
C TYR A 136 -3.75 4.96 9.03
N ASN A 137 -4.09 3.69 8.86
CA ASN A 137 -5.33 3.29 8.19
C ASN A 137 -6.60 3.59 9.01
N HIS A 138 -6.59 3.41 10.33
CA HIS A 138 -7.85 3.39 11.11
C HIS A 138 -7.95 4.39 12.27
N VAL A 139 -6.84 5.01 12.68
CA VAL A 139 -6.84 5.87 13.87
C VAL A 139 -6.68 7.35 13.52
N ARG A 140 -5.81 7.68 12.56
CA ARG A 140 -5.47 9.07 12.24
C ARG A 140 -6.18 9.54 10.97
N PRO A 141 -6.89 10.67 11.02
CA PRO A 141 -7.37 11.30 9.80
C PRO A 141 -6.22 11.64 8.86
N HIS A 142 -6.39 11.32 7.58
CA HIS A 142 -5.47 11.72 6.54
C HIS A 142 -5.64 13.22 6.24
N GLN A 143 -4.53 13.94 6.06
CA GLN A 143 -4.57 15.41 5.91
C GLN A 143 -5.41 15.88 4.72
N GLU A 144 -5.40 15.11 3.63
CA GLU A 144 -6.15 15.44 2.40
C GLU A 144 -7.61 14.96 2.44
N LEU A 145 -7.93 13.93 3.25
CA LEU A 145 -9.28 13.33 3.28
C LEU A 145 -10.15 13.89 4.41
N GLY A 146 -9.55 14.38 5.50
CA GLY A 146 -10.28 14.83 6.69
C GLY A 146 -10.82 13.69 7.58
N HIS A 147 -10.73 12.45 7.11
CA HIS A 147 -11.09 11.21 7.82
C HIS A 147 -10.02 10.13 7.55
N THR A 148 -10.18 8.93 8.10
CA THR A 148 -9.14 7.89 8.01
C THR A 148 -9.12 7.22 6.63
N PRO A 149 -7.95 6.76 6.13
CA PRO A 149 -7.89 5.99 4.89
C PRO A 149 -8.80 4.75 4.88
N GLY A 150 -9.00 4.11 6.05
CA GLY A 150 -9.88 2.97 6.21
C GLY A 150 -11.34 3.34 5.95
N GLU A 151 -11.81 4.46 6.53
CA GLU A 151 -13.15 4.98 6.26
C GLU A 151 -13.35 5.33 4.78
N GLU A 152 -12.37 5.97 4.14
CA GLU A 152 -12.42 6.27 2.69
C GLU A 152 -12.48 4.99 1.84
N ALA A 153 -11.74 3.95 2.25
CA ALA A 153 -11.77 2.63 1.61
C ALA A 153 -13.04 1.80 1.93
N GLY A 154 -14.01 2.36 2.66
CA GLY A 154 -15.23 1.65 3.07
C GLY A 154 -15.01 0.62 4.18
N ILE A 155 -13.86 0.64 4.85
CA ILE A 155 -13.51 -0.19 6.01
C ILE A 155 -13.78 0.62 7.29
N ASP A 156 -15.06 0.90 7.54
CA ASP A 156 -15.49 1.56 8.77
C ASP A 156 -15.59 0.53 9.91
N LEU A 157 -14.70 0.68 10.90
CA LEU A 157 -14.65 -0.16 12.09
C LEU A 157 -15.58 0.35 13.20
N GLY A 158 -16.35 1.43 12.98
CA GLY A 158 -17.26 1.99 13.97
C GLY A 158 -16.56 2.55 15.20
N LEU A 159 -15.29 2.97 15.06
CA LEU A 159 -14.50 3.46 16.18
C LEU A 159 -15.00 4.82 16.65
N GLY A 160 -15.15 4.97 17.96
CA GLY A 160 -15.60 6.19 18.59
C GLY A 160 -14.51 7.26 18.68
N ARG A 161 -14.66 8.16 19.66
CA ARG A 161 -13.72 9.28 19.84
C ARG A 161 -12.30 8.80 20.17
N ASN A 162 -12.17 7.69 20.91
CA ASN A 162 -10.87 7.15 21.31
C ASN A 162 -10.46 5.97 20.43
N ARG A 163 -10.33 6.23 19.12
CA ARG A 163 -10.13 5.21 18.08
C ARG A 163 -9.05 4.17 18.41
N LEU A 164 -7.95 4.57 19.03
CA LEU A 164 -6.87 3.62 19.38
C LEU A 164 -7.29 2.66 20.50
N LEU A 165 -7.96 3.17 21.54
CA LEU A 165 -8.47 2.33 22.62
C LEU A 165 -9.51 1.36 22.08
N ASP A 166 -10.47 1.89 21.30
CA ASP A 166 -11.56 1.10 20.73
C ASP A 166 -11.02 -0.01 19.80
N LEU A 167 -9.96 0.29 19.03
CA LEU A 167 -9.29 -0.72 18.20
C LEU A 167 -8.64 -1.82 19.05
N ILE A 168 -7.97 -1.46 20.15
CA ILE A 168 -7.36 -2.43 21.08
C ILE A 168 -8.43 -3.32 21.70
N GLU A 169 -9.52 -2.72 22.18
CA GLU A 169 -10.64 -3.44 22.80
C GLU A 169 -11.31 -4.40 21.80
N THR A 170 -11.51 -3.96 20.55
CA THR A 170 -12.09 -4.79 19.49
C THR A 170 -11.19 -5.98 19.14
N SER A 171 -9.87 -5.77 19.05
CA SER A 171 -8.91 -6.85 18.79
C SER A 171 -8.78 -7.84 19.96
N ALA A 172 -8.95 -7.38 21.20
CA ALA A 172 -8.87 -8.25 22.38
C ALA A 172 -10.13 -9.12 22.58
N ALA A 173 -11.24 -8.76 21.96
CA ALA A 173 -12.51 -9.49 22.05
C ALA A 173 -12.65 -10.64 21.02
N GLN A 174 -11.68 -10.80 20.11
CA GLN A 174 -11.62 -11.86 19.09
C GLN A 174 -10.83 -13.07 19.60
#